data_AF-A0A258LYV5-F1
#
_entry.id   AF-A0A258LYV5-F1
#
_cell.length_a   1.000
_cell.length_b   1.000
_cell.length_c   1.000
_cell.angle_alpha   90.00
_cell.angle_beta   90.00
_cell.angle_gamma   90.00
#
_symmetry.space_group_name_H-M   'P 1'
#
loop_
_entity.id
_entity.type
_entity.pdbx_description
1 polymer ?
#
loop_
_entity_poly.entity_id
_entity_poly.type
_entity_poly.pdbx_seq_one_letter_code
_entity_poly.pdbx_strand_id
1 'polypeptide(L)'
;MISRALRILAMLATITMPLSVFAAKESIYINLATNDPAKVLMALDAGRQYAEKGYPIVIYLNDKAVSLGLASNGHKSNEELALLKAIAGGAKVIICPSCLE
;
A
#
# COMPACT_ATOMS: atom_id res chain seq x y z
N MET A 1 -29.12 31.33 33.02
CA MET A 1 -29.42 30.92 31.64
C MET A 1 -28.17 30.71 30.77
N ILE A 2 -27.08 31.49 30.95
CA ILE A 2 -25.82 31.38 30.19
C ILE A 2 -25.15 29.99 30.25
N SER A 3 -25.20 29.30 31.40
CA SER A 3 -24.61 27.96 31.57
C SER A 3 -25.28 26.85 30.73
N ARG A 4 -26.60 26.94 30.49
CA ARG A 4 -27.32 25.96 29.66
C ARG A 4 -27.05 26.16 28.18
N ALA A 5 -27.00 27.42 27.73
CA ALA A 5 -26.65 27.74 26.35
C ALA A 5 -25.23 27.28 26.01
N LEU A 6 -24.27 27.47 26.93
CA LEU A 6 -22.89 27.03 26.74
C LEU A 6 -22.75 25.50 26.66
N ARG A 7 -23.53 24.75 27.45
CA ARG A 7 -23.56 23.28 27.39
C ARG A 7 -24.17 22.76 26.08
N ILE A 8 -25.23 23.40 25.60
CA ILE A 8 -25.88 23.04 24.33
C ILE A 8 -24.94 23.32 23.16
N LEU A 9 -24.25 24.46 23.17
CA LEU A 9 -23.30 24.84 22.12
C LEU A 9 -22.09 23.89 22.08
N ALA A 10 -21.60 23.46 23.24
CA ALA A 10 -20.51 22.49 23.34
C ALA A 10 -20.91 21.09 22.81
N MET A 11 -22.16 20.64 23.03
CA MET A 11 -22.65 19.39 22.44
C MET A 11 -22.88 19.49 20.92
N LEU A 12 -23.31 20.66 20.42
CA LEU A 12 -23.51 20.83 18.98
C LEU A 12 -22.18 20.83 18.21
N ALA A 13 -21.11 21.36 18.82
CA ALA A 13 -19.78 21.42 18.23
C ALA A 13 -19.10 20.04 18.07
N THR A 14 -19.46 19.04 18.89
CA THR A 14 -18.91 17.68 18.74
C THR A 14 -19.59 16.87 17.65
N ILE A 15 -20.82 17.21 17.26
CA ILE A 15 -21.58 16.50 16.23
C ILE A 15 -21.17 16.96 14.82
N THR A 16 -20.63 18.18 14.67
CA THR A 16 -20.25 18.74 13.36
C THR A 16 -18.84 18.38 12.91
N MET A 17 -18.09 17.53 13.63
CA MET A 17 -16.79 17.07 13.14
C MET A 17 -16.98 16.22 11.88
N PRO A 18 -16.43 16.63 10.73
CA PRO A 18 -16.57 15.87 9.51
C PRO A 18 -15.79 14.55 9.66
N LEU A 19 -16.52 13.43 9.65
CA LEU A 19 -15.97 12.07 9.69
C LEU A 19 -14.96 11.79 8.56
N SER A 20 -14.94 12.64 7.52
CA SER A 20 -13.99 12.55 6.41
C SER A 20 -12.53 12.79 6.80
N VAL A 21 -12.24 13.40 7.95
CA VAL A 21 -10.86 13.53 8.47
C VAL A 21 -10.27 12.17 8.87
N PHE A 22 -11.10 11.18 9.18
CA PHE A 22 -10.69 9.82 9.51
C PHE A 22 -10.84 8.85 8.32
N ALA A 23 -11.15 9.34 7.12
CA ALA A 23 -11.21 8.47 5.95
C ALA A 23 -9.81 7.90 5.69
N ALA A 24 -9.63 6.60 5.95
CA ALA A 24 -8.40 5.90 5.63
C ALA A 24 -8.13 6.04 4.13
N LYS A 25 -6.87 6.29 3.77
CA LYS A 25 -6.49 6.36 2.35
C LYS A 25 -6.75 5.01 1.69
N GLU A 26 -7.42 5.04 0.55
CA GLU A 26 -7.61 3.84 -0.27
C GLU A 26 -6.25 3.26 -0.67
N SER A 27 -6.19 1.94 -0.75
CA SER A 27 -4.94 1.26 -1.10
C SER A 27 -4.63 1.45 -2.58
N ILE A 28 -3.36 1.67 -2.89
CA ILE A 28 -2.87 1.61 -4.27
C ILE A 28 -2.57 0.16 -4.61
N TYR A 29 -3.23 -0.33 -5.65
CA TYR A 29 -3.04 -1.68 -6.16
C TYR A 29 -2.08 -1.68 -7.36
N ILE A 30 -0.95 -2.37 -7.20
CA ILE A 30 0.08 -2.52 -8.22
C ILE A 30 -0.04 -3.91 -8.82
N ASN A 31 -0.52 -3.99 -10.04
CA ASN A 31 -0.54 -5.22 -10.82
C ASN A 31 0.81 -5.42 -11.52
N LEU A 32 1.58 -6.43 -11.11
CA LEU A 32 2.87 -6.74 -11.70
C LEU A 32 2.78 -8.10 -12.41
N ALA A 33 2.88 -8.07 -13.74
CA ALA A 33 2.75 -9.24 -14.61
C ALA A 33 4.04 -9.60 -15.37
N THR A 34 5.09 -8.78 -15.23
CA THR A 34 6.32 -8.88 -16.00
C THR A 34 7.52 -9.07 -15.08
N ASN A 35 8.54 -9.77 -15.57
CA ASN A 35 9.86 -9.89 -14.96
C ASN A 35 10.90 -9.00 -15.66
N ASP A 36 10.48 -8.05 -16.49
CA ASP A 36 11.39 -7.05 -17.06
C ASP A 36 11.96 -6.15 -15.96
N PRO A 37 13.29 -6.14 -15.75
CA PRO A 37 13.97 -5.41 -14.67
C PRO A 37 13.52 -3.95 -14.53
N ALA A 38 13.54 -3.20 -15.63
CA ALA A 38 13.26 -1.77 -15.61
C ALA A 38 11.80 -1.49 -15.25
N LYS A 39 10.85 -2.28 -15.80
CA LYS A 39 9.42 -2.14 -15.50
C LYS A 39 9.08 -2.53 -14.06
N VAL A 40 9.71 -3.57 -13.55
CA VAL A 40 9.53 -3.99 -12.14
C VAL A 40 9.99 -2.88 -11.20
N LEU A 41 11.21 -2.37 -11.39
CA LEU A 41 11.74 -1.31 -10.55
C LEU A 41 10.90 -0.03 -10.65
N MET A 42 10.43 0.33 -11.84
CA MET A 42 9.55 1.47 -12.04
C MET A 42 8.22 1.33 -11.27
N ALA A 43 7.58 0.16 -11.35
CA ALA A 43 6.33 -0.09 -10.64
C ALA A 43 6.50 -0.05 -9.12
N LEU A 44 7.58 -0.65 -8.60
CA LEU A 44 7.89 -0.65 -7.18
C LEU A 44 8.26 0.74 -6.67
N ASP A 45 9.00 1.54 -7.46
CA ASP A 45 9.31 2.93 -7.11
C ASP A 45 8.06 3.82 -7.10
N ALA A 46 7.15 3.65 -8.07
CA ALA A 46 5.86 4.33 -8.04
C ALA A 46 5.09 4.00 -6.74
N GLY A 47 5.06 2.72 -6.35
CA GLY A 47 4.49 2.28 -5.08
C GLY A 47 5.12 2.95 -3.87
N ARG A 48 6.45 3.03 -3.82
CA ARG A 48 7.20 3.74 -2.76
C ARG A 48 6.76 5.21 -2.65
N GLN A 49 6.66 5.91 -3.78
CA GLN A 49 6.25 7.33 -3.78
C GLN A 49 4.82 7.53 -3.26
N TYR A 50 3.91 6.57 -3.47
CA TYR A 50 2.57 6.60 -2.87
C TYR A 50 2.58 6.25 -1.38
N ALA A 51 3.43 5.29 -0.97
CA ALA A 51 3.62 4.94 0.44
C ALA A 51 4.14 6.14 1.25
N GLU A 52 5.07 6.92 0.71
CA GLU A 52 5.58 8.16 1.33
C GLU A 52 4.49 9.22 1.51
N LYS A 53 3.45 9.18 0.68
CA LYS A 53 2.26 10.03 0.83
C LYS A 53 1.23 9.42 1.79
N GLY A 54 1.50 8.29 2.43
CA GLY A 54 0.63 7.62 3.39
C GLY A 54 -0.43 6.71 2.77
N TYR A 55 -0.35 6.38 1.48
CA TYR A 55 -1.26 5.39 0.89
C TYR A 55 -0.79 3.97 1.21
N PRO A 56 -1.67 3.07 1.70
CA PRO A 56 -1.34 1.65 1.81
C PRO A 56 -1.05 1.06 0.43
N ILE A 57 -0.07 0.17 0.33
CA ILE A 57 0.32 -0.45 -0.94
C ILE A 57 -0.02 -1.94 -0.94
N VAL A 58 -0.67 -2.38 -2.02
CA VAL A 58 -0.93 -3.79 -2.31
C VAL A 58 -0.28 -4.14 -3.65
N ILE A 59 0.60 -5.12 -3.66
CA ILE A 59 1.31 -5.60 -4.84
C ILE A 59 0.77 -6.97 -5.19
N TYR A 60 0.26 -7.14 -6.40
CA TYR A 60 -0.16 -8.43 -6.93
C TYR A 60 0.84 -8.92 -7.97
N LEU A 61 1.49 -10.04 -7.69
CA LEU A 61 2.39 -10.74 -8.59
C LEU A 61 1.60 -11.77 -9.39
N ASN A 62 1.61 -11.67 -10.71
CA ASN A 62 1.05 -12.67 -11.60
C ASN A 62 1.93 -12.87 -12.84
N ASP A 63 1.53 -13.84 -13.68
CA ASP A 63 2.25 -14.24 -14.88
C ASP A 63 3.76 -14.40 -14.57
N LYS A 64 4.64 -13.66 -15.24
CA LYS A 64 6.10 -13.81 -15.08
C LYS A 64 6.62 -13.22 -13.78
N ALA A 65 5.90 -12.29 -13.16
CA ALA A 65 6.37 -11.60 -11.96
C ALA A 65 6.34 -12.49 -10.71
N VAL A 66 5.63 -13.61 -10.73
CA VAL A 66 5.59 -14.55 -9.60
C VAL A 66 6.98 -15.07 -9.22
N SER A 67 7.91 -15.11 -10.19
CA SER A 67 9.29 -15.53 -9.93
C SER A 67 10.01 -14.64 -8.91
N LEU A 68 9.60 -13.38 -8.74
CA LEU A 68 10.14 -12.46 -7.74
C LEU A 68 9.75 -12.83 -6.30
N GLY A 69 8.65 -13.56 -6.13
CA GLY A 69 8.17 -14.04 -4.84
C GLY A 69 8.72 -15.40 -4.44
N LEU A 70 9.47 -16.06 -5.33
CA LEU A 70 10.08 -17.36 -5.05
C LEU A 70 11.39 -17.16 -4.26
N ALA A 71 11.67 -18.06 -3.33
CA ALA A 71 12.93 -18.03 -2.59
C ALA A 71 14.10 -18.36 -3.51
N SER A 72 15.03 -17.42 -3.69
CA SER A 72 16.31 -17.68 -4.35
C SER A 72 17.35 -18.17 -3.35
N ASN A 73 18.03 -19.30 -3.66
CA ASN A 73 19.13 -19.85 -2.86
C ASN A 73 20.48 -19.15 -3.14
N GLY A 74 20.45 -17.89 -3.61
CA GLY A 74 21.61 -17.19 -4.16
C GLY A 74 21.59 -15.68 -3.92
N HIS A 75 22.35 -14.95 -4.75
CA HIS A 75 22.36 -13.48 -4.71
C HIS A 75 21.01 -12.94 -5.17
N LYS A 76 20.41 -12.07 -4.34
CA LYS A 76 19.14 -11.43 -4.68
C LYS A 76 19.35 -10.39 -5.76
N SER A 77 18.51 -10.45 -6.79
CA SER A 77 18.39 -9.44 -7.83
C SER A 77 17.94 -8.08 -7.25
N ASN A 78 18.16 -7.01 -8.01
CA ASN A 78 17.74 -5.66 -7.59
C ASN A 78 16.21 -5.58 -7.42
N GLU A 79 15.47 -6.32 -8.23
CA GLU A 79 14.03 -6.43 -8.22
C GLU A 79 13.53 -7.13 -6.94
N GLU A 80 14.16 -8.25 -6.56
CA GLU A 80 13.88 -8.95 -5.30
C GLU A 80 14.19 -8.05 -4.10
N LEU A 81 15.31 -7.33 -4.12
CA LEU A 81 15.67 -6.38 -3.06
C LEU A 81 14.67 -5.22 -2.97
N ALA A 82 14.21 -4.70 -4.11
CA ALA A 82 13.18 -3.66 -4.15
C ALA A 82 11.83 -4.17 -3.61
N LEU A 83 11.43 -5.40 -3.96
CA LEU A 83 10.23 -6.03 -3.45
C LEU A 83 10.32 -6.25 -1.92
N LEU A 84 11.46 -6.75 -1.43
CA LEU A 84 11.71 -6.90 0.00
C LEU A 84 11.67 -5.57 0.74
N LYS A 85 12.20 -4.50 0.14
CA LYS A 85 12.11 -3.15 0.69
C LYS A 85 10.67 -2.66 0.76
N ALA A 86 9.85 -2.95 -0.25
CA ALA A 86 8.42 -2.63 -0.23
C ALA A 86 7.70 -3.39 0.90
N ILE A 87 7.97 -4.69 1.06
CA ILE A 87 7.41 -5.52 2.16
C ILE A 87 7.84 -4.97 3.53
N ALA A 88 9.13 -4.66 3.71
CA ALA A 88 9.64 -4.05 4.94
C ALA A 88 9.00 -2.68 5.24
N GLY A 89 8.59 -1.95 4.20
CA GLY A 89 7.82 -0.70 4.29
C GLY A 89 6.32 -0.90 4.54
N GLY A 90 5.85 -2.13 4.74
CA GLY A 90 4.45 -2.43 5.05
C GLY A 90 3.56 -2.71 3.83
N ALA A 91 4.13 -2.88 2.64
CA ALA A 91 3.35 -3.29 1.47
C ALA A 91 2.83 -4.73 1.64
N LYS A 92 1.57 -4.96 1.29
CA LYS A 92 0.98 -6.30 1.23
C LYS A 92 1.28 -6.92 -0.14
N VAL A 93 1.84 -8.12 -0.17
CA VAL A 93 2.08 -8.86 -1.41
C VAL A 93 1.09 -10.00 -1.53
N ILE A 94 0.48 -10.13 -2.72
CA ILE A 94 -0.43 -11.21 -3.10
C ILE A 94 0.18 -11.88 -4.33
N ILE A 95 0.22 -13.21 -4.34
CA ILE A 95 0.81 -13.98 -5.44
C ILE A 95 -0.30 -14.81 -6.10
N CYS A 96 -0.36 -14.76 -7.44
CA CYS A 96 -1.27 -15.58 -8.24
C CYS A 96 -0.96 -17.08 -8.03
N PRO A 97 -1.89 -17.86 -7.43
CA PRO A 97 -1.62 -19.27 -7.12
C PRO A 97 -1.48 -20.13 -8.37
N SER A 98 -2.28 -19.89 -9.40
CA SER A 98 -2.24 -20.65 -10.66
C SER A 98 -1.09 -20.26 -11.59
N CYS A 99 -0.36 -19.19 -11.27
CA CYS A 99 0.78 -18.74 -12.08
C CYS A 99 2.11 -19.35 -11.59
N LEU A 100 2.09 -20.07 -10.46
CA LEU A 100 3.26 -20.74 -9.86
C LEU A 100 3.46 -22.18 -10.37
N GLU A 101 2.61 -22.63 -11.31
CA GLU A 101 2.65 -23.95 -11.92
C GLU A 101 3.81 -24.11 -12.92
#